data_AF-A0A1X1C2R3-F1
#
_entry.id   AF-A0A1X1C2R3-F1
#
_cell.length_a   1.000
_cell.length_b   1.000
_cell.length_c   1.000
_cell.angle_alpha   90.00
_cell.angle_beta   90.00
_cell.angle_gamma   90.00
#
_symmetry.space_group_name_H-M   'P 1'
#
loop_
_entity.id
_entity.type
_entity.pdbx_description
1 polymer ?
#
loop_
_entity_poly.entity_id
_entity_poly.type
_entity_poly.pdbx_seq_one_letter_code
_entity_poly.pdbx_strand_id
1 'polypeptide(L)' 'MSNANIQSAKIGNRSRTVVEVDRLKVTLSQINDMKHMSVVGRGNVRQVKTIARAIHKAIQ' A
#
# COMPACT_ATOMS: atom_id res chain seq x y z
N MET A 1 -17.42 1.41 8.41
CA MET A 1 -15.94 1.51 8.48
C MET A 1 -15.38 0.27 7.80
N SER A 2 -14.74 0.40 6.64
CA SER A 2 -14.14 -0.77 5.96
C SER A 2 -12.94 -1.25 6.78
N ASN A 3 -12.95 -2.53 7.16
CA ASN A 3 -11.84 -3.17 7.85
C ASN A 3 -10.63 -3.23 6.91
N ALA A 4 -9.70 -2.30 7.06
CA ALA A 4 -8.43 -2.35 6.36
C ALA A 4 -7.49 -3.30 7.10
N ASN A 5 -7.07 -4.39 6.45
CA ASN A 5 -6.05 -5.28 7.00
C ASN A 5 -4.68 -4.75 6.57
N ILE A 6 -3.83 -4.39 7.54
CA ILE A 6 -2.50 -3.83 7.30
C ILE A 6 -1.47 -4.82 7.83
N GLN A 7 -0.66 -5.36 6.92
CA GLN A 7 0.50 -6.18 7.26
C GLN A 7 1.76 -5.45 6.85
N SER A 8 2.70 -5.24 7.78
CA SER A 8 3.98 -4.61 7.50
C SER A 8 5.11 -5.52 7.96
N ALA A 9 6.09 -5.73 7.09
CA ALA A 9 7.29 -6.50 7.38
C ALA A 9 8.52 -5.70 6.93
N LYS A 10 9.57 -5.70 7.74
CA LYS A 10 10.87 -5.09 7.42
C LYS A 10 11.95 -6.14 7.59
N ILE A 11 12.72 -6.40 6.53
CA ILE A 11 13.87 -7.31 6.53
C ILE A 11 15.06 -6.53 5.96
N GLY A 12 15.99 -6.14 6.83
CA GLY A 12 17.13 -5.29 6.46
C GLY A 12 16.69 -3.97 5.82
N ASN A 13 17.20 -3.68 4.61
CA ASN A 13 16.88 -2.48 3.83
C ASN A 13 15.60 -2.62 2.97
N ARG A 14 14.82 -3.67 3.18
CA ARG A 14 13.54 -3.88 2.50
C ARG A 14 12.40 -3.72 3.50
N SER A 15 11.50 -2.78 3.25
CA SER A 15 10.21 -2.74 3.93
C SER A 15 9.12 -3.12 2.93
N ARG A 16 8.12 -3.87 3.39
CA ARG A 16 6.95 -4.24 2.60
C ARG A 16 5.71 -4.05 3.45
N THR A 17 4.78 -3.24 2.97
CA THR A 17 3.49 -3.01 3.59
C THR A 17 2.39 -3.46 2.63
N VAL A 18 1.56 -4.41 3.05
CA VAL A 18 0.39 -4.85 2.30
C VAL A 18 -0.84 -4.30 3.01
N VAL A 19 -1.66 -3.56 2.27
CA VAL A 19 -2.93 -3.00 2.73
C VAL A 19 -4.04 -3.62 1.88
N GLU A 20 -4.95 -4.34 2.53
CA GLU A 20 -6.13 -4.92 1.88
C GLU A 20 -7.38 -4.18 2.37
N VAL A 21 -8.15 -3.64 1.41
CA VAL A 21 -9.44 -2.98 1.65
C VAL A 21 -10.45 -3.55 0.66
N ASP A 22 -11.45 -4.27 1.17
CA ASP A 22 -12.49 -4.93 0.38
C ASP A 22 -11.92 -5.85 -0.72
N ARG A 23 -11.99 -5.43 -1.99
CA ARG A 23 -11.47 -6.16 -3.17
C ARG A 23 -10.19 -5.56 -3.74
N LEU A 24 -9.56 -4.62 -3.03
CA LEU A 24 -8.33 -3.96 -3.41
C LEU A 24 -7.19 -4.39 -2.48
N LYS A 25 -6.11 -4.84 -3.09
CA LYS A 25 -4.85 -5.14 -2.42
C LYS A 25 -3.79 -4.16 -2.89
N VAL A 26 -3.23 -3.40 -1.97
CA VAL A 26 -2.13 -2.48 -2.23
C VAL A 26 -0.88 -3.05 -1.59
N THR A 27 0.16 -3.27 -2.38
CA THR A 27 1.47 -3.63 -1.88
C THR A 27 2.38 -2.43 -2.05
N LEU A 28 2.90 -1.95 -0.93
CA LEU A 28 4.02 -1.05 -0.88
C LEU A 28 5.28 -1.86 -0.60
N SER A 29 6.36 -1.55 -1.28
CA SER A 29 7.67 -2.07 -0.95
C SER A 29 8.72 -0.98 -1.13
N GLN A 30 9.50 -0.71 -0.11
CA GLN A 30 10.70 0.09 -0.22
C GLN A 30 11.91 -0.83 -0.24
N ILE A 31 12.77 -0.67 -1.24
CA ILE A 31 14.04 -1.39 -1.37
C ILE A 31 15.12 -0.31 -1.49
N ASN A 32 15.95 -0.16 -0.46
CA ASN A 32 16.87 0.97 -0.33
C ASN A 32 16.11 2.31 -0.44
N ASP A 33 16.44 3.14 -1.42
CA ASP A 33 15.79 4.45 -1.65
C ASP A 33 14.62 4.36 -2.65
N MET A 34 14.42 3.21 -3.29
CA MET A 34 13.35 3.02 -4.26
C MET A 34 12.06 2.56 -3.59
N LYS A 35 11.01 3.34 -3.76
CA LYS A 35 9.66 3.07 -3.27
C LYS A 35 8.81 2.55 -4.42
N HIS A 36 8.37 1.30 -4.34
CA HIS A 36 7.45 0.68 -5.26
C HIS A 36 6.07 0.56 -4.64
N MET A 37 5.04 0.85 -5.43
CA MET A 37 3.65 0.64 -5.07
C MET A 37 2.98 -0.13 -6.20
N SER A 38 2.32 -1.23 -5.86
CA SER A 38 1.45 -1.96 -6.77
C SER A 38 0.06 -2.07 -6.18
N VAL A 39 -0.95 -1.95 -7.03
CA VAL A 39 -2.35 -2.06 -6.65
C VAL A 39 -2.98 -3.12 -7.53
N VAL A 40 -3.54 -4.15 -6.91
CA VAL A 40 -4.17 -5.28 -7.59
C VAL A 40 -5.57 -5.45 -7.04
N GLY A 41 -6.57 -5.51 -7.91
CA GLY A 41 -7.95 -5.75 -7.52
C GLY A 41 -8.98 -5.11 -8.43
N ARG A 42 -10.24 -5.52 -8.27
CA ARG A 42 -11.40 -4.86 -8.90
C ARG A 42 -11.94 -3.82 -7.93
N GLY A 43 -11.64 -2.56 -8.19
CA GLY A 43 -12.10 -1.45 -7.37
C GLY A 43 -12.19 -0.14 -8.14
N ASN A 44 -12.88 0.83 -7.56
CA ASN A 44 -13.09 2.13 -8.18
C ASN A 44 -11.74 2.87 -8.25
N VAL A 45 -11.41 3.48 -9.40
CA VAL A 45 -10.19 4.29 -9.60
C VAL A 45 -10.02 5.34 -8.49
N ARG A 46 -11.13 5.86 -7.95
CA ARG A 46 -11.13 6.81 -6.83
C ARG A 46 -10.56 6.20 -5.54
N GLN A 47 -10.88 4.94 -5.23
CA GLN A 47 -10.34 4.24 -4.06
C GLN A 47 -8.84 4.04 -4.20
N VAL A 48 -8.38 3.64 -5.38
CA VAL A 48 -6.94 3.48 -5.69
C VAL A 48 -6.19 4.80 -5.50
N LYS A 49 -6.73 5.92 -6.01
CA LYS A 49 -6.16 7.26 -5.79
C LYS A 49 -6.13 7.68 -4.33
N THR A 50 -7.18 7.40 -3.56
CA THR A 50 -7.23 7.70 -2.13
C THR A 50 -6.15 6.93 -1.36
N ILE A 51 -5.98 5.64 -1.66
CA ILE A 51 -4.95 4.82 -1.01
C ILE A 51 -3.55 5.32 -1.38
N ALA A 52 -3.29 5.59 -2.67
CA ALA A 52 -2.02 6.16 -3.13
C ALA A 52 -1.68 7.49 -2.44
N ARG A 53 -2.68 8.37 -2.22
CA ARG A 53 -2.49 9.64 -1.50
C ARG A 53 -2.19 9.46 -0.01
N ALA A 54 -2.94 8.59 0.68
CA ALA A 54 -2.70 8.30 2.09
C ALA A 54 -1.29 7.75 2.31
N ILE A 55 -0.85 6.89 1.39
CA ILE A 55 0.49 6.31 1.37
C ILE A 55 1.57 7.36 1.08
N HIS A 56 1.40 8.22 0.08
CA HIS A 56 2.36 9.28 -0.23
C HIS A 56 2.65 10.17 0.99
N LYS A 57 1.61 10.49 1.77
CA LYS A 57 1.73 11.27 3.01
C LYS A 57 2.40 10.53 4.16
N ALA A 58 2.28 9.20 4.24
CA ALA A 58 2.90 8.43 5.32
C ALA A 58 4.40 8.19 5.10
N ILE A 59 4.87 8.42 3.87
CA ILE A 59 6.23 8.16 3.43
C ILE A 59 7.05 9.46 3.22
N GLN A 60 6.37 10.61 3.07
CA GLN A 60 6.97 11.95 3.21
C GLN A 60 7.08 12.30 4.69
#